data_AF-A0A937W7X3-F1
#
_entry.id   AF-A0A937W7X3-F1
#
_cell.length_a   1.000
_cell.length_b   1.000
_cell.length_c   1.000
_cell.angle_alpha   90.00
_cell.angle_beta   90.00
_cell.angle_gamma   90.00
#
_symmetry.space_group_name_H-M   'P 1'
#
loop_
_entity.id
_entity.type
_entity.pdbx_description
1 polymer ?
#
loop_
_entity_poly.entity_id
_entity_poly.type
_entity_poly.pdbx_seq_one_letter_code
_entity_poly.pdbx_strand_id
1 'polypeptide(L)'
;MHPLTTWLALAGSIWALFALAEDRLSPPQRQQVTHWLRGQTPHWPDTFLAVYDSVFGQPGFSGARFLRACIASQITAFLALCLSGVYYPGTAGLMLLVLGLYAPALCGGLALMSLLPGYVSLVLHRALLERLSHSHAPQYQGSWTLLASLATGLCALLACYLSFLVVVLCSQADLLRRPVAWIVGYVEFSLKTPGGSLSALYEALFLQPIIVPGVAFPSFGIWLYAPCFPFVWALLYRLAGRLIRSASARGYWQTTAPPLGLLDIDTRPLHTLGAVAVGGVSLLYWGTLAWYSW
;
A
#
# COMPACT_ATOMS: atom_id res chain seq x y z
N MET A 1 9.82 16.40 -6.15
CA MET A 1 8.48 16.36 -6.80
C MET A 1 7.60 17.41 -6.16
N HIS A 2 6.63 17.97 -6.88
CA HIS A 2 5.72 18.97 -6.29
C HIS A 2 4.75 18.28 -5.31
N PRO A 3 4.49 18.82 -4.11
CA PRO A 3 3.59 18.18 -3.15
C PRO A 3 2.19 17.90 -3.72
N LEU A 4 1.63 18.87 -4.46
CA LEU A 4 0.33 18.72 -5.11
C LEU A 4 0.28 17.52 -6.07
N THR A 5 1.34 17.26 -6.85
CA THR A 5 1.34 16.14 -7.80
C THR A 5 1.35 14.79 -7.08
N THR A 6 2.09 14.68 -5.98
CA THR A 6 2.12 13.46 -5.17
C THR A 6 0.79 13.24 -4.45
N TRP A 7 0.19 14.32 -3.91
CA TRP A 7 -1.15 14.26 -3.34
C TRP A 7 -2.19 13.81 -4.37
N LEU A 8 -2.20 14.38 -5.58
CA LEU A 8 -3.11 13.98 -6.65
C LEU A 8 -2.91 12.50 -7.04
N ALA A 9 -1.66 12.03 -7.11
CA ALA A 9 -1.38 10.63 -7.39
C ALA A 9 -1.92 9.69 -6.29
N LEU A 10 -1.72 10.05 -5.01
CA LEU A 10 -2.23 9.29 -3.87
C LEU A 10 -3.76 9.29 -3.85
N ALA A 11 -4.38 10.47 -3.84
CA ALA A 11 -5.83 10.64 -3.83
C ALA A 11 -6.47 9.93 -5.03
N GLY A 12 -5.92 10.14 -6.23
CA GLY A 12 -6.38 9.52 -7.46
C GLY A 12 -6.26 8.00 -7.46
N SER A 13 -5.15 7.44 -6.95
CA SER A 13 -4.96 5.98 -6.87
C SER A 13 -5.94 5.31 -5.90
N ILE A 14 -6.18 5.92 -4.73
CA ILE A 14 -7.15 5.42 -3.75
C ILE A 14 -8.54 5.50 -4.36
N TRP A 15 -8.90 6.66 -4.93
CA TRP A 15 -10.20 6.85 -5.58
C TRP A 15 -10.43 5.82 -6.70
N ALA A 16 -9.46 5.68 -7.61
CA ALA A 16 -9.54 4.75 -8.73
C ALA A 16 -9.67 3.30 -8.27
N LEU A 17 -9.00 2.90 -7.18
CA LEU A 17 -9.12 1.56 -6.61
C LEU A 17 -10.54 1.27 -6.10
N PHE A 18 -11.14 2.21 -5.37
CA PHE A 18 -12.52 2.06 -4.87
C PHE A 18 -13.55 2.12 -6.01
N ALA A 19 -13.36 3.00 -6.99
CA ALA A 19 -14.23 3.09 -8.17
C ALA A 19 -14.17 1.81 -9.02
N LEU A 20 -12.96 1.32 -9.30
CA LEU A 20 -12.77 0.05 -10.03
C LEU A 20 -13.43 -1.13 -9.32
N ALA A 21 -13.37 -1.14 -7.98
CA ALA A 21 -14.02 -2.16 -7.19
C ALA A 21 -15.56 -2.03 -7.26
N GLU A 22 -16.11 -0.81 -7.24
CA GLU A 22 -17.55 -0.53 -7.35
C GLU A 22 -18.13 -1.05 -8.67
N ASP A 23 -17.43 -0.77 -9.77
CA ASP A 23 -17.85 -1.17 -11.12
C ASP A 23 -17.86 -2.69 -11.30
N ARG A 24 -17.12 -3.42 -10.47
CA ARG A 24 -17.02 -4.89 -10.50
C ARG A 24 -17.88 -5.59 -9.46
N LEU A 25 -18.53 -4.85 -8.56
CA LEU A 25 -19.42 -5.44 -7.57
C LEU A 25 -20.73 -5.88 -8.22
N SER A 26 -21.15 -7.10 -7.90
CA SER A 26 -22.51 -7.55 -8.21
C SER A 26 -23.54 -6.83 -7.31
N PRO A 27 -24.81 -6.69 -7.74
CA PRO A 27 -25.87 -6.10 -6.93
C PRO A 27 -26.00 -6.66 -5.50
N PRO A 28 -25.95 -7.98 -5.25
CA PRO A 28 -26.03 -8.51 -3.88
C PRO A 28 -24.81 -8.12 -3.03
N GLN A 29 -23.60 -8.09 -3.60
CA GLN A 29 -22.41 -7.66 -2.86
C GLN A 29 -22.46 -6.16 -2.53
N ARG A 30 -22.96 -5.33 -3.47
CA ARG A 30 -23.20 -3.91 -3.21
C ARG A 30 -24.15 -3.72 -2.03
N GLN A 31 -25.26 -4.46 -2.02
CA GLN A 31 -26.22 -4.44 -0.93
C GLN A 31 -25.60 -4.88 0.41
N GLN A 32 -24.72 -5.89 0.42
CA GLN A 32 -23.98 -6.28 1.62
C GLN A 32 -23.09 -5.16 2.15
N VAL A 33 -22.34 -4.46 1.28
CA VAL A 33 -21.53 -3.30 1.69
C VAL A 33 -22.41 -2.19 2.25
N THR A 34 -23.54 -1.87 1.59
CA THR A 34 -24.50 -0.86 2.06
C THR A 34 -25.08 -1.22 3.43
N HIS A 35 -25.53 -2.47 3.65
CA HIS A 35 -26.03 -2.88 4.95
C HIS A 35 -24.94 -2.85 6.04
N TRP A 36 -23.71 -3.23 5.71
CA TRP A 36 -22.57 -3.08 6.64
C TRP A 36 -22.33 -1.61 7.02
N LEU A 37 -22.35 -0.69 6.05
CA LEU A 37 -22.20 0.76 6.28
C LEU A 37 -23.36 1.36 7.09
N ARG A 38 -24.56 0.78 7.00
CA ARG A 38 -25.73 1.11 7.82
C ARG A 38 -25.72 0.42 9.19
N GLY A 39 -24.76 -0.47 9.45
CA GLY A 39 -24.65 -1.22 10.70
C GLY A 39 -25.63 -2.39 10.83
N GLN A 40 -26.23 -2.83 9.73
CA GLN A 40 -27.32 -3.81 9.68
C GLN A 40 -26.88 -5.27 9.40
N THR A 41 -25.57 -5.59 9.45
CA THR A 41 -24.90 -6.85 9.00
C THR A 41 -24.67 -6.90 7.47
N PRO A 42 -23.63 -7.58 6.93
CA PRO A 42 -22.67 -8.50 7.54
C PRO A 42 -21.44 -7.83 8.18
N HIS A 43 -20.50 -8.64 8.67
CA HIS A 43 -19.25 -8.14 9.25
C HIS A 43 -18.35 -7.56 8.15
N TRP A 44 -17.50 -6.58 8.52
CA TRP A 44 -16.59 -5.93 7.57
C TRP A 44 -15.63 -6.88 6.82
N PRO A 45 -15.17 -8.02 7.38
CA PRO A 45 -14.30 -8.93 6.65
C PRO A 45 -15.04 -9.59 5.49
N ASP A 46 -16.31 -9.99 5.68
CA ASP A 46 -17.12 -10.60 4.61
C ASP A 46 -17.32 -9.63 3.45
N THR A 47 -17.69 -8.38 3.77
CA THR A 47 -17.88 -7.35 2.74
C THR A 47 -16.57 -7.00 2.05
N PHE A 48 -15.47 -6.90 2.79
CA PHE A 48 -14.17 -6.63 2.20
C PHE A 48 -13.68 -7.79 1.32
N LEU A 49 -13.91 -9.05 1.71
CA LEU A 49 -13.56 -10.21 0.88
C LEU A 49 -14.33 -10.20 -0.45
N ALA A 50 -15.61 -9.83 -0.44
CA ALA A 50 -16.40 -9.69 -1.67
C ALA A 50 -15.82 -8.60 -2.59
N VAL A 51 -15.44 -7.45 -2.03
CA VAL A 51 -14.79 -6.33 -2.74
C VAL A 51 -13.40 -6.72 -3.25
N TYR A 52 -12.65 -7.45 -2.45
CA TYR A 52 -11.33 -7.92 -2.78
C TYR A 52 -11.38 -8.93 -3.94
N ASP A 53 -12.28 -9.92 -3.86
CA ASP A 53 -12.44 -10.96 -4.87
C ASP A 53 -13.03 -10.37 -6.18
N SER A 54 -13.76 -9.26 -6.15
CA SER A 54 -14.20 -8.55 -7.37
C SER A 54 -13.03 -7.88 -8.11
N VAL A 55 -12.05 -7.34 -7.38
CA VAL A 55 -10.86 -6.71 -7.97
C VAL A 55 -9.86 -7.77 -8.45
N PHE A 56 -9.51 -8.72 -7.58
CA PHE A 56 -8.42 -9.68 -7.81
C PHE A 56 -8.88 -11.03 -8.39
N GLY A 57 -10.19 -11.26 -8.49
CA GLY A 57 -10.78 -12.53 -8.94
C GLY A 57 -10.98 -13.53 -7.79
N GLN A 58 -11.65 -14.65 -8.08
CA GLN A 58 -12.00 -15.70 -7.12
C GLN A 58 -10.81 -16.48 -6.55
N PRO A 59 -10.93 -17.08 -5.34
CA PRO A 59 -9.91 -17.92 -4.72
C PRO A 59 -9.35 -18.97 -5.68
N GLY A 60 -8.01 -19.02 -5.77
CA GLY A 60 -7.29 -19.90 -6.69
C GLY A 60 -5.97 -19.28 -7.15
N PHE A 61 -5.08 -20.13 -7.67
CA PHE A 61 -3.85 -19.71 -8.33
C PHE A 61 -4.18 -19.43 -9.80
N SER A 62 -4.36 -18.15 -10.16
CA SER A 62 -4.55 -17.73 -11.55
C SER A 62 -3.50 -16.70 -11.94
N GLY A 63 -2.94 -16.85 -13.16
CA GLY A 63 -1.97 -15.90 -13.69
C GLY A 63 -2.52 -14.47 -13.76
N ALA A 64 -3.82 -14.32 -14.03
CA ALA A 64 -4.49 -13.02 -14.04
C ALA A 64 -4.51 -12.35 -12.65
N ARG A 65 -4.78 -13.12 -11.59
CA ARG A 65 -4.72 -12.61 -10.21
C ARG A 65 -3.30 -12.22 -9.83
N PHE A 66 -2.32 -13.06 -10.16
CA PHE A 66 -0.92 -12.76 -9.96
C PHE A 66 -0.55 -11.43 -10.63
N LEU A 67 -0.88 -11.25 -11.92
CA LEU A 67 -0.60 -10.01 -12.65
C LEU A 67 -1.26 -8.78 -12.01
N ARG A 68 -2.54 -8.88 -11.61
CA ARG A 68 -3.25 -7.77 -10.93
C ARG A 68 -2.59 -7.41 -9.60
N ALA A 69 -2.19 -8.41 -8.81
CA ALA A 69 -1.47 -8.21 -7.55
C ALA A 69 -0.10 -7.54 -7.78
N CYS A 70 0.59 -7.93 -8.84
CA CYS A 70 1.85 -7.34 -9.25
C CYS A 70 1.68 -5.86 -9.61
N ILE A 71 0.68 -5.53 -10.42
CA ILE A 71 0.37 -4.14 -10.80
C ILE A 71 0.06 -3.29 -9.55
N ALA A 72 -0.79 -3.80 -8.64
CA ALA A 72 -1.13 -3.08 -7.40
C ALA A 72 0.11 -2.84 -6.52
N SER A 73 1.00 -3.83 -6.42
CA SER A 73 2.26 -3.72 -5.68
C SER A 73 3.20 -2.67 -6.30
N GLN A 74 3.32 -2.65 -7.64
CA GLN A 74 4.13 -1.65 -8.35
C GLN A 74 3.58 -0.23 -8.23
N ILE A 75 2.26 -0.06 -8.30
CA ILE A 75 1.61 1.23 -8.04
C ILE A 75 1.96 1.71 -6.62
N THR A 76 1.92 0.81 -5.64
CA THR A 76 2.23 1.17 -4.25
C THR A 76 3.69 1.58 -4.06
N ALA A 77 4.64 0.86 -4.66
CA ALA A 77 6.05 1.24 -4.66
C ALA A 77 6.28 2.60 -5.36
N PHE A 78 5.61 2.84 -6.49
CA PHE A 78 5.67 4.11 -7.19
C PHE A 78 5.15 5.28 -6.33
N LEU A 79 4.03 5.10 -5.63
CA LEU A 79 3.49 6.11 -4.71
C LEU A 79 4.45 6.38 -3.54
N ALA A 80 5.10 5.35 -3.00
CA ALA A 80 6.13 5.51 -1.96
C ALA A 80 7.35 6.29 -2.49
N LEU A 81 7.77 6.06 -3.73
CA LEU A 81 8.81 6.87 -4.38
C LEU A 81 8.38 8.34 -4.53
N CYS A 82 7.14 8.59 -4.97
CA CYS A 82 6.60 9.95 -5.09
C CYS A 82 6.53 10.68 -3.75
N LEU A 83 6.20 9.95 -2.67
CA LEU A 83 6.23 10.45 -1.30
C LEU A 83 7.65 10.81 -0.86
N SER A 84 8.62 9.92 -1.09
CA SER A 84 10.03 10.19 -0.80
C SER A 84 10.51 11.45 -1.50
N GLY A 85 10.17 11.63 -2.79
CA GLY A 85 10.53 12.82 -3.55
C GLY A 85 9.88 14.14 -3.11
N VAL A 86 8.87 14.10 -2.23
CA VAL A 86 8.28 15.29 -1.59
C VAL A 86 9.01 15.61 -0.29
N TYR A 87 9.27 14.62 0.55
CA TYR A 87 9.97 14.83 1.82
C TYR A 87 11.46 15.14 1.64
N TYR A 88 12.07 14.67 0.54
CA TYR A 88 13.48 14.87 0.23
C TYR A 88 13.66 15.51 -1.16
N PRO A 89 13.25 16.79 -1.33
CA PRO A 89 13.24 17.44 -2.64
C PRO A 89 14.65 17.61 -3.23
N GLY A 90 15.67 17.78 -2.39
CA GLY A 90 17.07 17.94 -2.82
C GLY A 90 17.66 16.69 -3.50
N THR A 91 17.13 15.50 -3.21
CA THR A 91 17.60 14.23 -3.79
C THR A 91 16.70 13.72 -4.91
N ALA A 92 15.46 14.21 -5.01
CA ALA A 92 14.44 13.66 -5.91
C ALA A 92 14.87 13.64 -7.39
N GLY A 93 15.55 14.69 -7.87
CA GLY A 93 16.03 14.75 -9.26
C GLY A 93 17.08 13.68 -9.57
N LEU A 94 18.04 13.50 -8.67
CA LEU A 94 19.08 12.47 -8.79
C LEU A 94 18.48 11.06 -8.65
N MET A 95 17.53 10.87 -7.74
CA MET A 95 16.84 9.59 -7.57
C MET A 95 16.07 9.19 -8.83
N LEU A 96 15.36 10.13 -9.46
CA LEU A 96 14.67 9.88 -10.73
C LEU A 96 15.63 9.64 -11.90
N LEU A 97 16.77 10.33 -11.93
CA LEU A 97 17.80 10.10 -12.95
C LEU A 97 18.42 8.70 -12.82
N VAL A 98 18.82 8.32 -11.60
CA VAL A 98 19.34 6.98 -11.28
C VAL A 98 18.28 5.94 -11.61
N LEU A 99 17.03 6.16 -11.20
CA LEU A 99 15.95 5.26 -11.53
C LEU A 99 15.77 5.19 -13.05
N GLY A 100 15.76 6.28 -13.79
CA GLY A 100 15.61 6.27 -15.26
C GLY A 100 16.74 5.54 -15.98
N LEU A 101 17.99 5.76 -15.57
CA LEU A 101 19.17 5.13 -16.17
C LEU A 101 19.27 3.64 -15.87
N TYR A 102 18.89 3.23 -14.66
CA TYR A 102 19.01 1.85 -14.21
C TYR A 102 17.67 1.10 -14.16
N ALA A 103 16.55 1.75 -14.50
CA ALA A 103 15.19 1.20 -14.38
C ALA A 103 14.99 -0.11 -15.13
N PRO A 104 15.45 -0.29 -16.38
CA PRO A 104 15.18 -1.55 -17.07
C PRO A 104 15.79 -2.76 -16.35
N ALA A 105 17.01 -2.60 -15.81
CA ALA A 105 17.72 -3.66 -15.11
C ALA A 105 17.30 -3.77 -13.63
N LEU A 106 17.29 -2.65 -12.90
CA LEU A 106 16.93 -2.59 -11.48
C LEU A 106 15.42 -2.66 -11.29
N CYS A 107 14.59 -1.87 -11.99
CA CYS A 107 13.13 -2.03 -11.87
C CYS A 107 12.66 -3.35 -12.44
N GLY A 108 13.26 -3.91 -13.51
CA GLY A 108 12.91 -5.26 -13.97
C GLY A 108 13.18 -6.32 -12.90
N GLY A 109 14.41 -6.40 -12.41
CA GLY A 109 14.82 -7.37 -11.39
C GLY A 109 14.16 -7.14 -10.03
N LEU A 110 14.17 -5.91 -9.53
CA LEU A 110 13.58 -5.57 -8.22
C LEU A 110 12.06 -5.62 -8.25
N ALA A 111 11.40 -5.22 -9.36
CA ALA A 111 9.97 -5.42 -9.49
C ALA A 111 9.68 -6.91 -9.39
N LEU A 112 10.30 -7.77 -10.20
CA LEU A 112 10.12 -9.23 -10.17
C LEU A 112 10.28 -9.82 -8.76
N MET A 113 11.28 -9.36 -8.01
CA MET A 113 11.53 -9.84 -6.65
C MET A 113 10.55 -9.31 -5.62
N SER A 114 9.98 -8.13 -5.85
CA SER A 114 8.87 -7.59 -5.03
C SER A 114 7.50 -8.19 -5.42
N LEU A 115 7.36 -8.72 -6.64
CA LEU A 115 6.10 -9.32 -7.12
C LEU A 115 5.71 -10.55 -6.31
N LEU A 116 6.68 -11.43 -6.03
CA LEU A 116 6.41 -12.68 -5.32
C LEU A 116 5.96 -12.42 -3.86
N PRO A 117 6.68 -11.63 -3.03
CA PRO A 117 6.21 -11.27 -1.70
C PRO A 117 4.91 -10.44 -1.71
N GLY A 118 4.71 -9.59 -2.73
CA GLY A 118 3.46 -8.84 -2.90
C GLY A 118 2.26 -9.76 -3.12
N TYR A 119 2.40 -10.75 -4.01
CA TYR A 119 1.38 -11.76 -4.25
C TYR A 119 1.15 -12.65 -3.02
N VAL A 120 2.23 -13.10 -2.35
CA VAL A 120 2.13 -13.91 -1.12
C VAL A 120 1.42 -13.14 -0.02
N SER A 121 1.76 -11.86 0.19
CA SER A 121 1.09 -10.98 1.16
C SER A 121 -0.41 -10.88 0.86
N LEU A 122 -0.77 -10.73 -0.41
CA LEU A 122 -2.15 -10.64 -0.86
C LEU A 122 -2.94 -11.93 -0.58
N VAL A 123 -2.39 -13.10 -0.95
CA VAL A 123 -3.00 -14.42 -0.66
C VAL A 123 -3.12 -14.66 0.85
N LEU A 124 -2.07 -14.37 1.60
CA LEU A 124 -2.04 -14.55 3.05
C LEU A 124 -3.04 -13.63 3.75
N HIS A 125 -3.11 -12.36 3.35
CA HIS A 125 -4.07 -11.40 3.90
C HIS A 125 -5.52 -11.86 3.64
N ARG A 126 -5.83 -12.32 2.42
CA ARG A 126 -7.14 -12.91 2.10
C ARG A 126 -7.46 -14.13 2.96
N ALA A 127 -6.53 -15.07 3.08
CA ALA A 127 -6.73 -16.28 3.88
C ALA A 127 -6.97 -15.97 5.37
N LEU A 128 -6.28 -14.97 5.92
CA LEU A 128 -6.48 -14.52 7.29
C LEU A 128 -7.82 -13.82 7.46
N LEU A 129 -8.25 -13.00 6.50
CA LEU A 129 -9.56 -12.38 6.51
C LEU A 129 -10.70 -13.40 6.36
N GLU A 130 -10.52 -14.44 5.56
CA GLU A 130 -11.48 -15.53 5.43
C GLU A 130 -11.65 -16.28 6.76
N ARG A 131 -10.55 -16.58 7.47
CA ARG A 131 -10.62 -17.14 8.82
C ARG A 131 -11.30 -16.20 9.82
N LEU A 132 -11.03 -14.90 9.70
CA LEU A 132 -11.68 -13.86 10.51
C LEU A 132 -13.19 -13.80 10.25
N SER A 133 -13.60 -13.99 9.00
CA SER A 133 -15.00 -13.92 8.57
C SER A 133 -15.82 -15.10 9.10
N HIS A 134 -15.22 -16.29 9.18
CA HIS A 134 -15.83 -17.47 9.80
C HIS A 134 -15.88 -17.38 11.34
N SER A 135 -15.00 -16.59 11.95
CA SER A 135 -14.93 -16.43 13.40
C SER A 135 -16.03 -15.49 13.90
N HIS A 136 -17.13 -16.05 14.41
CA HIS A 136 -18.26 -15.27 14.94
C HIS A 136 -17.94 -14.56 16.27
N ALA A 137 -16.77 -14.81 16.86
CA ALA A 137 -16.38 -14.27 18.15
C ALA A 137 -15.72 -12.88 18.00
N PRO A 138 -16.38 -11.79 18.42
CA PRO A 138 -15.86 -10.42 18.27
C PRO A 138 -14.55 -10.20 19.05
N GLN A 139 -14.32 -10.96 20.12
CA GLN A 139 -13.13 -10.85 20.98
C GLN A 139 -11.82 -11.17 20.26
N TYR A 140 -11.84 -12.06 19.24
CA TYR A 140 -10.65 -12.44 18.49
C TYR A 140 -10.40 -11.56 17.25
N GLN A 141 -11.27 -10.60 16.96
CA GLN A 141 -11.09 -9.76 15.78
C GLN A 141 -9.80 -8.94 15.85
N GLY A 142 -9.43 -8.47 17.04
CA GLY A 142 -8.19 -7.73 17.27
C GLY A 142 -6.95 -8.58 16.96
N SER A 143 -6.87 -9.80 17.52
CA SER A 143 -5.72 -10.69 17.37
C SER A 143 -5.51 -11.14 15.92
N TRP A 144 -6.58 -11.46 15.18
CA TRP A 144 -6.48 -11.80 13.77
C TRP A 144 -6.02 -10.63 12.91
N THR A 145 -6.49 -9.41 13.19
CA THR A 145 -6.00 -8.22 12.46
C THR A 145 -4.53 -7.94 12.76
N LEU A 146 -4.10 -8.13 14.01
CA LEU A 146 -2.68 -8.04 14.38
C LEU A 146 -1.84 -9.10 13.67
N LEU A 147 -2.32 -10.35 13.63
CA LEU A 147 -1.65 -11.43 12.93
C LEU A 147 -1.53 -11.15 11.43
N ALA A 148 -2.57 -10.59 10.80
CA ALA A 148 -2.55 -10.15 9.41
C ALA A 148 -1.53 -9.03 9.17
N SER A 149 -1.44 -8.05 10.07
CA SER A 149 -0.42 -7.00 10.01
C SER A 149 0.99 -7.58 10.13
N LEU A 150 1.22 -8.49 11.08
CA LEU A 150 2.52 -9.15 11.29
C LEU A 150 2.92 -9.98 10.08
N ALA A 151 1.99 -10.76 9.54
CA ALA A 151 2.18 -11.56 8.34
C ALA A 151 2.55 -10.70 7.12
N THR A 152 1.84 -9.58 6.90
CA THR A 152 2.18 -8.62 5.85
C THR A 152 3.53 -7.95 6.11
N GLY A 153 3.85 -7.61 7.36
CA GLY A 153 5.15 -7.08 7.75
C GLY A 153 6.31 -8.05 7.46
N LEU A 154 6.13 -9.34 7.74
CA LEU A 154 7.11 -10.37 7.38
C LEU A 154 7.30 -10.50 5.86
N CYS A 155 6.22 -10.42 5.08
CA CYS A 155 6.31 -10.39 3.62
C CYS A 155 7.04 -9.14 3.11
N ALA A 156 6.82 -7.99 3.75
CA ALA A 156 7.49 -6.73 3.44
C ALA A 156 9.00 -6.79 3.74
N LEU A 157 9.38 -7.36 4.90
CA LEU A 157 10.78 -7.60 5.24
C LEU A 157 11.45 -8.59 4.27
N LEU A 158 10.75 -9.67 3.91
CA LEU A 158 11.23 -10.62 2.91
C LEU A 158 11.44 -9.96 1.55
N ALA A 159 10.54 -9.08 1.12
CA ALA A 159 10.69 -8.32 -0.13
C ALA A 159 11.90 -7.40 -0.10
N CYS A 160 12.14 -6.72 1.02
CA CYS A 160 13.33 -5.90 1.20
C CYS A 160 14.59 -6.75 1.12
N TYR A 161 14.60 -7.89 1.83
CA TYR A 161 15.74 -8.82 1.83
C TYR A 161 16.03 -9.43 0.45
N LEU A 162 15.00 -9.83 -0.31
CA LEU A 162 15.17 -10.36 -1.66
C LEU A 162 15.64 -9.29 -2.65
N SER A 163 15.06 -8.09 -2.57
CA SER A 163 15.50 -6.93 -3.36
C SER A 163 16.96 -6.61 -3.10
N PHE A 164 17.33 -6.66 -1.81
CA PHE A 164 18.70 -6.49 -1.35
C PHE A 164 19.65 -7.57 -1.91
N LEU A 165 19.26 -8.85 -1.82
CA LEU A 165 20.04 -9.96 -2.35
C LEU A 165 20.29 -9.81 -3.87
N VAL A 166 19.30 -9.38 -4.64
CA VAL A 166 19.47 -9.17 -6.08
C VAL A 166 20.48 -8.08 -6.39
N VAL A 167 20.49 -6.97 -5.63
CA VAL A 167 21.52 -5.94 -5.81
C VAL A 167 22.93 -6.50 -5.55
N VAL A 168 23.09 -7.31 -4.51
CA VAL A 168 24.37 -7.97 -4.20
C VAL A 168 24.76 -8.95 -5.32
N LEU A 169 23.86 -9.78 -5.81
CA LEU A 169 24.17 -10.72 -6.88
C LEU A 169 24.53 -10.00 -8.20
N CYS A 170 23.77 -8.96 -8.56
CA CYS A 170 24.07 -8.14 -9.73
C CYS A 170 25.40 -7.39 -9.61
N SER A 171 25.84 -7.08 -8.39
CA SER A 171 27.15 -6.46 -8.15
C SER A 171 28.30 -7.43 -8.40
N GLN A 172 28.18 -8.65 -7.88
CA GLN A 172 29.23 -9.67 -7.96
C GLN A 172 29.39 -10.18 -9.40
N ALA A 173 28.31 -10.17 -10.18
CA ALA A 173 28.32 -10.61 -11.57
C ALA A 173 28.96 -9.61 -12.55
N ASP A 174 29.57 -8.50 -12.07
CA ASP A 174 30.17 -7.44 -12.89
C ASP A 174 29.21 -6.78 -13.91
N LEU A 175 27.92 -7.13 -13.90
CA LEU A 175 26.89 -6.63 -14.81
C LEU A 175 26.66 -5.11 -14.66
N LEU A 176 27.02 -4.54 -13.51
CA LEU A 176 26.81 -3.12 -13.16
C LEU A 176 28.07 -2.49 -12.52
N ARG A 177 29.24 -2.76 -13.12
CA ARG A 177 30.62 -2.53 -12.64
C ARG A 177 31.02 -1.20 -11.98
N ARG A 178 30.22 -0.13 -12.01
CA ARG A 178 30.61 1.19 -11.46
C ARG A 178 29.66 1.75 -10.39
N PRO A 179 28.34 1.79 -10.58
CA PRO A 179 27.42 2.31 -9.55
C PRO A 179 27.14 1.30 -8.43
N VAL A 180 27.20 -0.01 -8.69
CA VAL A 180 26.73 -1.02 -7.72
C VAL A 180 27.77 -1.36 -6.66
N ALA A 181 29.07 -1.23 -6.95
CA ALA A 181 30.12 -1.41 -5.94
C ALA A 181 29.92 -0.48 -4.72
N TRP A 182 29.40 0.74 -4.94
CA TRP A 182 29.08 1.69 -3.88
C TRP A 182 27.86 1.28 -3.06
N ILE A 183 26.83 0.75 -3.72
CA ILE A 183 25.64 0.24 -3.05
C ILE A 183 26.01 -0.94 -2.15
N VAL A 184 26.87 -1.83 -2.65
CA VAL A 184 27.41 -2.97 -1.88
C VAL A 184 28.25 -2.48 -0.72
N GLY A 185 29.10 -1.47 -0.91
CA GLY A 185 29.90 -0.88 0.17
C GLY A 185 29.05 -0.23 1.26
N TYR A 186 28.02 0.54 0.90
CA TYR A 186 27.06 1.11 1.85
C TYR A 186 26.33 0.02 2.63
N VAL A 187 25.87 -1.01 1.92
CA VAL A 187 25.22 -2.18 2.50
C VAL A 187 26.13 -2.92 3.47
N GLU A 188 27.37 -3.16 3.05
CA GLU A 188 28.35 -3.91 3.82
C GLU A 188 28.67 -3.14 5.10
N PHE A 189 28.77 -1.81 5.00
CA PHE A 189 28.87 -0.91 6.13
C PHE A 189 27.65 -1.01 7.07
N SER A 190 26.44 -0.94 6.54
CA SER A 190 25.19 -1.01 7.31
C SER A 190 24.95 -2.39 7.93
N LEU A 191 25.40 -3.48 7.32
CA LEU A 191 25.24 -4.84 7.88
C LEU A 191 26.35 -5.18 8.88
N LYS A 192 27.57 -4.66 8.71
CA LYS A 192 28.70 -4.93 9.61
C LYS A 192 28.69 -4.08 10.87
N THR A 193 28.03 -2.92 10.86
CA THR A 193 27.92 -2.11 12.08
C THR A 193 26.80 -2.66 12.98
N PRO A 194 27.06 -2.88 14.29
CA PRO A 194 26.06 -3.42 15.21
C PRO A 194 24.78 -2.56 15.35
N GLY A 195 24.78 -1.31 14.88
CA GLY A 195 23.59 -0.45 14.78
C GLY A 195 23.05 -0.27 13.35
N GLY A 196 23.74 -0.75 12.32
CA GLY A 196 23.42 -0.42 10.93
C GLY A 196 22.18 -1.16 10.39
N SER A 197 21.79 -2.28 11.00
CA SER A 197 20.52 -2.96 10.66
C SER A 197 19.29 -2.14 11.10
N LEU A 198 19.37 -1.50 12.28
CA LEU A 198 18.32 -0.62 12.78
C LEU A 198 18.28 0.70 12.01
N SER A 199 19.43 1.26 11.62
CA SER A 199 19.46 2.45 10.77
C SER A 199 18.89 2.15 9.38
N ALA A 200 19.24 1.01 8.77
CA ALA A 200 18.68 0.60 7.48
C ALA A 200 17.14 0.39 7.55
N LEU A 201 16.64 -0.20 8.65
CA LEU A 201 15.20 -0.33 8.87
C LEU A 201 14.53 1.04 9.07
N TYR A 202 15.16 1.94 9.82
CA TYR A 202 14.68 3.30 10.01
C TYR A 202 14.61 4.04 8.66
N GLU A 203 15.69 4.01 7.89
CA GLU A 203 15.74 4.62 6.55
C GLU A 203 14.68 4.02 5.61
N ALA A 204 14.41 2.71 5.74
CA ALA A 204 13.38 2.04 4.97
C ALA A 204 11.96 2.52 5.37
N LEU A 205 11.68 2.62 6.67
CA LEU A 205 10.39 3.05 7.21
C LEU A 205 10.10 4.54 6.99
N PHE A 206 11.13 5.38 6.95
CA PHE A 206 11.01 6.83 6.74
C PHE A 206 11.31 7.27 5.31
N LEU A 207 11.45 6.31 4.38
CA LEU A 207 11.74 6.55 2.97
C LEU A 207 12.95 7.48 2.75
N GLN A 208 13.93 7.45 3.67
CA GLN A 208 15.10 8.31 3.61
C GLN A 208 16.00 7.90 2.43
N PRO A 209 16.35 8.85 1.54
CA PRO A 209 17.26 8.55 0.45
C PRO A 209 18.63 8.15 1.01
N ILE A 210 19.25 7.17 0.38
CA ILE A 210 20.64 6.82 0.68
C ILE A 210 21.51 7.83 -0.07
N ILE A 211 22.17 8.72 0.66
CA ILE A 211 23.03 9.77 0.11
C ILE A 211 24.49 9.30 0.18
N VAL A 212 25.12 9.24 -0.99
CA VAL A 212 26.54 8.90 -1.18
C VAL A 212 27.18 10.08 -1.94
N PRO A 213 28.48 10.38 -1.77
CA PRO A 213 29.13 11.47 -2.51
C PRO A 213 28.86 11.40 -4.02
N GLY A 214 28.10 12.38 -4.53
CA GLY A 214 27.74 12.51 -5.95
C GLY A 214 26.49 11.75 -6.41
N VAL A 215 25.84 10.95 -5.56
CA VAL A 215 24.65 10.16 -5.95
C VAL A 215 23.64 10.04 -4.81
N ALA A 216 22.35 10.15 -5.11
CA ALA A 216 21.27 9.84 -4.18
C ALA A 216 20.43 8.68 -4.71
N PHE A 217 20.21 7.66 -3.88
CA PHE A 217 19.42 6.49 -4.23
C PHE A 217 18.06 6.47 -3.52
N PRO A 218 17.00 5.97 -4.19
CA PRO A 218 15.80 5.56 -3.49
C PRO A 218 16.13 4.60 -2.36
N SER A 219 15.54 4.84 -1.18
CA SER A 219 15.56 3.89 -0.08
C SER A 219 15.10 2.52 -0.57
N PHE A 220 15.78 1.45 -0.15
CA PHE A 220 15.26 0.09 -0.31
C PHE A 220 13.88 -0.08 0.34
N GLY A 221 13.54 0.78 1.30
CA GLY A 221 12.22 0.88 1.90
C GLY A 221 11.08 1.05 0.92
N ILE A 222 11.29 1.60 -0.29
CA ILE A 222 10.22 1.70 -1.29
C ILE A 222 9.61 0.33 -1.61
N TRP A 223 10.43 -0.72 -1.60
CA TRP A 223 9.98 -2.10 -1.82
C TRP A 223 9.27 -2.71 -0.60
N LEU A 224 9.47 -2.15 0.59
CA LEU A 224 8.71 -2.51 1.80
C LEU A 224 7.22 -2.22 1.62
N TYR A 225 6.88 -1.16 0.89
CA TYR A 225 5.49 -0.74 0.72
C TYR A 225 4.72 -1.61 -0.27
N ALA A 226 5.38 -2.27 -1.21
CA ALA A 226 4.73 -3.12 -2.21
C ALA A 226 3.89 -4.26 -1.56
N PRO A 227 4.45 -5.07 -0.65
CA PRO A 227 3.66 -6.10 0.06
C PRO A 227 2.64 -5.55 1.06
N CYS A 228 2.78 -4.29 1.47
CA CYS A 228 1.86 -3.64 2.41
C CYS A 228 0.53 -3.23 1.78
N PHE A 229 0.39 -3.26 0.45
CA PHE A 229 -0.83 -2.86 -0.25
C PHE A 229 -2.12 -3.48 0.30
N PRO A 230 -2.26 -4.81 0.46
CA PRO A 230 -3.50 -5.42 0.93
C PRO A 230 -3.88 -4.94 2.33
N PHE A 231 -2.88 -4.79 3.20
CA PHE A 231 -3.06 -4.31 4.56
C PHE A 231 -3.52 -2.84 4.59
N VAL A 232 -2.85 -1.95 3.85
CA VAL A 232 -3.24 -0.54 3.75
C VAL A 232 -4.64 -0.40 3.19
N TRP A 233 -4.99 -1.17 2.15
CA TRP A 233 -6.32 -1.12 1.57
C TRP A 233 -7.42 -1.59 2.54
N ALA A 234 -7.19 -2.70 3.24
CA ALA A 234 -8.10 -3.19 4.28
C ALA A 234 -8.24 -2.19 5.44
N LEU A 235 -7.16 -1.53 5.83
CA LEU A 235 -7.17 -0.48 6.86
C LEU A 235 -8.00 0.72 6.42
N LEU A 236 -7.78 1.23 5.21
CA LEU A 236 -8.57 2.34 4.64
C LEU A 236 -10.04 1.98 4.57
N TYR A 237 -10.38 0.78 4.08
CA TYR A 237 -11.76 0.28 4.02
C TYR A 237 -12.41 0.25 5.41
N ARG A 238 -11.72 -0.36 6.39
CA ARG A 238 -12.22 -0.50 7.77
C ARG A 238 -12.40 0.86 8.45
N LEU A 239 -11.44 1.77 8.33
CA LEU A 239 -11.49 3.09 8.96
C LEU A 239 -12.57 3.97 8.32
N ALA A 240 -12.63 4.02 6.99
CA ALA A 240 -13.66 4.77 6.27
C ALA A 240 -15.06 4.25 6.62
N GLY A 241 -15.25 2.92 6.66
CA GLY A 241 -16.53 2.32 7.03
C GLY A 241 -16.93 2.60 8.48
N ARG A 242 -15.98 2.62 9.42
CA ARG A 242 -16.23 3.02 10.81
C ARG A 242 -16.66 4.49 10.92
N LEU A 243 -15.99 5.38 10.19
CA LEU A 243 -16.35 6.80 10.15
C LEU A 243 -17.77 6.99 9.61
N ILE A 244 -18.09 6.38 8.47
CA ILE A 244 -19.44 6.43 7.88
C ILE A 244 -20.47 5.89 8.87
N ARG A 245 -20.24 4.70 9.46
CA ARG A 245 -21.15 4.12 10.46
C ARG A 245 -21.36 5.03 11.67
N SER A 246 -20.29 5.66 12.17
CA SER A 246 -20.39 6.60 13.28
C SER A 246 -21.20 7.84 12.90
N ALA A 247 -21.08 8.31 11.66
CA ALA A 247 -21.87 9.41 11.15
C ALA A 247 -23.35 8.99 10.96
N SER A 248 -23.62 7.77 10.49
CA SER A 248 -24.97 7.18 10.38
C SER A 248 -25.65 7.05 11.73
N ALA A 249 -24.93 6.57 12.75
CA ALA A 249 -25.46 6.43 14.09
C ALA A 249 -25.85 7.80 14.72
N ARG A 250 -25.22 8.89 14.28
CA ARG A 250 -25.52 10.26 14.72
C ARG A 250 -26.61 10.94 13.88
N GLY A 251 -27.20 10.25 12.90
CA GLY A 251 -28.27 10.79 12.07
C GLY A 251 -27.83 11.72 10.93
N TYR A 252 -26.51 11.85 10.66
CA TYR A 252 -26.03 12.71 9.56
C TYR A 252 -26.53 12.29 8.17
N TRP A 253 -26.93 11.03 8.02
CA TRP A 253 -27.43 10.46 6.76
C TRP A 253 -28.96 10.25 6.76
N GLN A 254 -29.69 10.73 7.78
CA GLN A 254 -31.16 10.64 7.85
C GLN A 254 -31.85 11.86 7.21
N THR A 255 -31.11 12.80 6.66
CA THR A 255 -31.69 13.97 6.00
C THR A 255 -32.36 13.57 4.69
N THR A 256 -33.58 14.04 4.47
CA THR A 256 -34.41 13.84 3.26
C THR A 256 -33.87 14.52 2.01
N ALA A 257 -32.80 15.31 2.12
CA ALA A 257 -32.15 15.93 0.97
C ALA A 257 -31.43 14.85 0.15
N PRO A 258 -31.50 14.90 -1.20
CA PRO A 258 -30.74 14.00 -2.04
C PRO A 258 -29.26 14.15 -1.66
N PRO A 259 -28.56 13.04 -1.34
CA PRO A 259 -27.16 13.12 -0.96
C PRO A 259 -26.38 13.81 -2.08
N LEU A 260 -25.48 14.72 -1.73
CA LEU A 260 -24.44 15.18 -2.64
C LEU A 260 -23.83 13.92 -3.27
N GLY A 261 -23.89 13.77 -4.59
CA GLY A 261 -23.71 12.47 -5.27
C GLY A 261 -22.38 11.73 -5.00
N LEU A 262 -21.43 12.35 -4.31
CA LEU A 262 -20.20 11.73 -3.81
C LEU A 262 -20.39 10.86 -2.56
N LEU A 263 -21.50 11.03 -1.83
CA LEU A 263 -21.78 10.36 -0.55
C LEU A 263 -23.06 9.52 -0.59
N ASP A 264 -23.40 9.00 -1.76
CA ASP A 264 -24.54 8.09 -1.95
C ASP A 264 -24.16 6.65 -1.56
N ILE A 265 -24.48 6.30 -0.30
CA ILE A 265 -24.22 4.98 0.28
C ILE A 265 -25.10 3.89 -0.35
N ASP A 266 -26.24 4.27 -0.95
CA ASP A 266 -27.25 3.31 -1.42
C ASP A 266 -26.97 2.88 -2.86
N THR A 267 -26.54 3.82 -3.71
CA THR A 267 -26.23 3.50 -5.10
C THR A 267 -24.76 3.17 -5.33
N ARG A 268 -23.83 3.82 -4.62
CA ARG A 268 -22.38 3.67 -4.82
C ARG A 268 -21.59 3.64 -3.49
N PRO A 269 -21.77 2.59 -2.67
CA PRO A 269 -21.17 2.51 -1.34
C PRO A 269 -19.63 2.57 -1.35
N LEU A 270 -18.94 1.99 -2.34
CA LEU A 270 -17.48 2.05 -2.39
C LEU A 270 -16.96 3.42 -2.86
N HIS A 271 -17.70 4.15 -3.71
CA HIS A 271 -17.34 5.55 -4.01
C HIS A 271 -17.37 6.40 -2.74
N THR A 272 -18.39 6.22 -1.92
CA THR A 272 -18.51 6.93 -0.63
C THR A 272 -17.35 6.57 0.31
N LEU A 273 -17.00 5.27 0.41
CA LEU A 273 -15.82 4.82 1.17
C LEU A 273 -14.52 5.40 0.63
N GLY A 274 -14.36 5.43 -0.69
CA GLY A 274 -13.22 6.02 -1.38
C GLY A 274 -13.10 7.51 -1.09
N ALA A 275 -14.19 8.27 -1.13
CA ALA A 275 -14.21 9.70 -0.79
C ALA A 275 -13.73 9.94 0.65
N VAL A 276 -14.25 9.17 1.61
CA VAL A 276 -13.87 9.29 3.02
C VAL A 276 -12.41 8.87 3.23
N ALA A 277 -11.95 7.81 2.57
CA ALA A 277 -10.55 7.38 2.62
C ALA A 277 -9.59 8.44 2.03
N VAL A 278 -9.94 9.02 0.87
CA VAL A 278 -9.17 10.11 0.25
C VAL A 278 -9.14 11.32 1.16
N GLY A 279 -10.26 11.71 1.77
CA GLY A 279 -10.32 12.81 2.74
C GLY A 279 -9.38 12.57 3.92
N GLY A 280 -9.44 11.38 4.52
CA GLY A 280 -8.55 11.00 5.64
C GLY A 280 -7.07 11.00 5.26
N VAL A 281 -6.70 10.40 4.12
CA VAL A 281 -5.31 10.41 3.63
C VAL A 281 -4.84 11.81 3.27
N SER A 282 -5.72 12.66 2.73
CA SER A 282 -5.39 14.05 2.41
C SER A 282 -5.08 14.85 3.68
N LEU A 283 -5.90 14.72 4.73
CA LEU A 283 -5.66 15.38 6.02
C LEU A 283 -4.33 14.93 6.63
N LEU A 284 -4.03 13.63 6.60
CA LEU A 284 -2.75 13.10 7.07
C LEU A 284 -1.58 13.66 6.24
N TYR A 285 -1.68 13.58 4.91
CA TYR A 285 -0.62 14.03 4.00
C TYR A 285 -0.29 15.52 4.17
N TRP A 286 -1.30 16.39 4.18
CA TRP A 286 -1.09 17.83 4.35
C TRP A 286 -0.70 18.18 5.78
N GLY A 287 -1.21 17.46 6.78
CA GLY A 287 -0.82 17.65 8.18
C GLY A 287 0.65 17.30 8.43
N THR A 288 1.14 16.17 7.88
CA THR A 288 2.55 15.79 8.00
C THR A 288 3.47 16.70 7.20
N LEU A 289 3.02 17.15 6.01
CA LEU A 289 3.79 18.10 5.22
C LEU A 289 3.90 19.46 5.92
N ALA A 290 2.80 19.97 6.47
CA ALA A 290 2.79 21.19 7.26
C ALA A 290 3.76 21.04 8.44
N TRP A 291 3.67 19.96 9.22
CA TRP A 291 4.58 19.68 10.33
C TRP A 291 6.06 19.68 9.92
N TYR A 292 6.39 19.12 8.75
CA TYR A 292 7.78 19.05 8.27
C TYR A 292 8.32 20.39 7.74
N SER A 293 7.43 21.35 7.42
CA SER A 293 7.81 22.67 6.92
C SER A 293 8.12 23.71 8.00
N TRP A 294 7.88 23.38 9.28
CA TRP A 294 8.23 24.19 10.45
C TRP A 294 9.52 23.71 11.08
#